data_AF-A0A7C1CBP8-F1
#
_entry.id   AF-A0A7C1CBP8-F1
#
_cell.length_a   1.000
_cell.length_b   1.000
_cell.length_c   1.000
_cell.angle_alpha   90.00
_cell.angle_beta   90.00
_cell.angle_gamma   90.00
#
_symmetry.space_group_name_H-M   'P 1'
#
loop_
_entity.id
_entity.type
_entity.pdbx_description
1 polymer ?
#
loop_
_entity_poly.entity_id
_entity_poly.type
_entity_poly.pdbx_seq_one_letter_code
_entity_poly.pdbx_strand_id
1 'polypeptide(L)'
;MMANRKYVVEVKPEEKLVEVRFASSFNFDLVEHVLNQMRVYIAKDFQIKLVGYINRECNYIRAFTLALSLFGNENKVIFENKARYSKAERRRSRIMMRKLRKKGYSAKQISEELGIPLKTIYRWLKSESY
;
A
#
# COMPACT_ATOMS: atom_id res chain seq x y z
N MET A 1 -8.57 -28.60 -3.72
CA MET A 1 -7.40 -27.76 -3.37
C MET A 1 -7.53 -26.45 -4.13
N MET A 2 -7.96 -25.38 -3.48
CA MET A 2 -8.17 -24.08 -4.14
C MET A 2 -6.82 -23.38 -4.32
N ALA A 3 -6.48 -23.04 -5.56
CA ALA A 3 -5.27 -22.29 -5.89
C ALA A 3 -5.14 -21.05 -4.98
N ASN A 4 -4.02 -20.96 -4.27
CA ASN A 4 -3.69 -19.84 -3.41
C ASN A 4 -3.48 -18.60 -4.29
N ARG A 5 -4.57 -17.90 -4.64
CA ARG A 5 -4.53 -16.76 -5.56
C ARG A 5 -3.74 -15.64 -4.90
N LYS A 6 -2.56 -15.34 -5.46
CA LYS A 6 -1.64 -14.29 -4.98
C LYS A 6 -2.26 -12.88 -5.06
N TYR A 7 -3.32 -12.72 -5.85
CA TYR A 7 -4.07 -11.49 -6.03
C TYR A 7 -5.54 -11.76 -6.36
N VAL A 8 -6.38 -10.74 -6.15
CA VAL A 8 -7.80 -10.71 -6.52
C VAL A 8 -7.99 -9.61 -7.56
N VAL A 9 -8.75 -9.89 -8.61
CA VAL A 9 -9.08 -8.93 -9.67
C VAL A 9 -10.55 -8.56 -9.55
N GLU A 10 -10.84 -7.27 -9.56
CA GLU A 10 -12.16 -6.69 -9.53
C GLU A 10 -12.28 -5.73 -10.72
N VAL A 11 -13.22 -6.00 -11.63
CA VAL A 11 -13.46 -5.15 -12.80
C VAL A 11 -14.66 -4.26 -12.51
N LYS A 12 -14.49 -2.95 -12.69
CA LYS A 12 -15.53 -1.92 -12.54
C LYS A 12 -15.77 -1.28 -13.91
N PRO A 13 -16.68 -1.82 -14.73
CA PRO A 13 -16.91 -1.35 -16.10
C PRO A 13 -17.36 0.11 -16.16
N GLU A 14 -18.20 0.53 -15.22
CA GLU A 14 -18.76 1.89 -15.14
C GLU A 14 -17.68 2.97 -14.98
N GLU A 15 -16.62 2.64 -14.23
CA GLU A 15 -15.48 3.53 -13.97
C GLU A 15 -14.34 3.36 -14.98
N LYS A 16 -14.47 2.42 -15.94
CA LYS A 16 -13.36 1.91 -16.77
C LYS A 16 -12.12 1.57 -15.91
N LEU A 17 -12.33 0.91 -14.78
CA LEU A 17 -11.28 0.62 -13.81
C LEU A 17 -11.16 -0.89 -13.57
N VAL A 18 -9.94 -1.40 -13.57
CA VAL A 18 -9.62 -2.76 -13.11
C VAL A 18 -8.76 -2.65 -11.86
N GLU A 19 -9.28 -3.11 -10.74
CA GLU A 19 -8.58 -3.11 -9.46
C GLU A 19 -7.99 -4.48 -9.20
N VAL A 20 -6.67 -4.54 -9.01
CA VAL A 20 -5.94 -5.76 -8.68
C VAL A 20 -5.36 -5.64 -7.28
N ARG A 21 -5.91 -6.42 -6.35
CA ARG A 21 -5.50 -6.43 -4.94
C ARG A 21 -4.56 -7.59 -4.67
N PHE A 22 -3.31 -7.28 -4.35
CA PHE A 22 -2.30 -8.28 -4.00
C PHE A 22 -2.40 -8.66 -2.53
N ALA A 23 -2.26 -9.95 -2.24
CA ALA A 23 -2.24 -10.47 -0.87
C ALA A 23 -0.88 -10.20 -0.19
N SER A 24 0.21 -10.21 -0.96
CA SER A 24 1.58 -10.03 -0.51
C SER A 24 2.20 -8.70 -0.98
N SER A 25 3.48 -8.49 -0.65
CA SER A 25 4.25 -7.38 -1.23
C SER A 25 4.43 -7.54 -2.73
N PHE A 26 4.56 -6.41 -3.43
CA PHE A 26 4.80 -6.39 -4.86
C PHE A 26 6.20 -6.94 -5.16
N ASN A 27 6.30 -7.85 -6.13
CA ASN A 27 7.54 -8.18 -6.80
C ASN A 27 7.37 -7.93 -8.30
N PHE A 28 8.48 -7.76 -9.03
CA PHE A 28 8.44 -7.42 -10.45
C PHE A 28 7.69 -8.48 -11.27
N ASP A 29 8.07 -9.76 -11.12
CA ASP A 29 7.49 -10.86 -11.90
C ASP A 29 5.97 -10.95 -11.77
N LEU A 30 5.43 -10.71 -10.56
CA LEU A 30 3.99 -10.73 -10.33
C LEU A 30 3.30 -9.51 -10.94
N VAL A 31 3.91 -8.33 -10.88
CA VAL A 31 3.39 -7.12 -11.51
C VAL A 31 3.39 -7.29 -13.03
N GLU A 32 4.49 -7.77 -13.61
CA GLU A 32 4.60 -8.05 -15.04
C GLU A 32 3.54 -9.07 -15.49
N HIS A 33 3.41 -10.19 -14.76
CA HIS A 33 2.41 -11.21 -15.04
C HIS A 33 0.98 -10.63 -15.06
N VAL A 34 0.63 -9.82 -14.05
CA VAL A 34 -0.68 -9.16 -13.99
C VAL A 34 -0.87 -8.19 -15.15
N LEU A 35 0.09 -7.31 -15.42
CA LEU A 35 -0.03 -6.32 -16.50
C LEU A 35 -0.17 -6.99 -17.87
N ASN A 36 0.53 -8.12 -18.10
CA ASN A 36 0.38 -8.91 -19.32
C ASN A 36 -1.02 -9.50 -19.47
N GLN A 37 -1.63 -9.97 -18.39
CA GLN A 37 -3.04 -10.40 -18.42
C GLN A 37 -4.01 -9.24 -18.66
N MET A 38 -3.69 -8.05 -18.17
CA MET A 38 -4.55 -6.87 -18.27
C MET A 38 -4.46 -6.13 -19.62
N ARG A 39 -3.60 -6.58 -20.55
CA ARG A 39 -3.44 -5.96 -21.89
C ARG A 39 -4.76 -5.72 -22.62
N VAL A 40 -5.71 -6.67 -22.51
CA VAL A 40 -7.03 -6.57 -23.15
C VAL A 40 -7.83 -5.39 -22.60
N TYR A 41 -7.71 -5.09 -21.31
CA TYR A 41 -8.38 -3.96 -20.67
C TYR A 41 -7.67 -2.64 -21.00
N ILE A 42 -6.33 -2.64 -21.01
CA ILE A 42 -5.53 -1.47 -21.39
C ILE A 42 -5.85 -1.02 -22.82
N ALA A 43 -6.00 -1.98 -23.75
CA ALA A 43 -6.39 -1.72 -25.14
C ALA A 43 -7.82 -1.14 -25.26
N LYS A 44 -8.70 -1.46 -24.31
CA LYS A 44 -10.05 -0.90 -24.18
C LYS A 44 -10.10 0.40 -23.37
N ASP A 45 -8.93 0.99 -23.12
CA ASP A 45 -8.78 2.25 -22.39
C ASP A 45 -9.24 2.20 -20.92
N PHE A 46 -9.10 1.03 -20.29
CA PHE A 46 -9.30 0.90 -18.84
C PHE A 46 -8.04 1.36 -18.09
N GLN A 47 -8.26 1.95 -16.92
CA GLN A 47 -7.23 2.17 -15.92
C GLN A 47 -7.01 0.90 -15.11
N ILE A 48 -5.75 0.58 -14.82
CA ILE A 48 -5.37 -0.58 -14.01
C ILE A 48 -4.83 -0.08 -12.67
N LYS A 49 -5.52 -0.40 -11.59
CA LYS A 49 -5.14 -0.01 -10.23
C LYS A 49 -4.58 -1.21 -9.48
N LEU A 50 -3.30 -1.16 -9.17
CA LEU A 50 -2.56 -2.19 -8.46
C LEU A 50 -2.46 -1.81 -6.98
N VAL A 51 -3.12 -2.58 -6.10
CA VAL A 51 -3.23 -2.29 -4.65
C VAL A 51 -2.51 -3.34 -3.82
N GLY A 52 -1.57 -2.93 -2.95
CA GLY A 52 -0.98 -3.83 -1.96
C GLY A 52 0.25 -3.25 -1.28
N TYR A 53 1.10 -4.10 -0.70
CA TYR A 53 2.26 -3.62 0.05
C TYR A 53 3.43 -3.31 -0.88
N ILE A 54 3.68 -2.02 -1.10
CA ILE A 54 4.80 -1.54 -1.91
C ILE A 54 5.98 -1.26 -0.96
N ASN A 55 7.07 -2.01 -1.12
CA ASN A 55 8.24 -1.89 -0.26
C ASN A 55 9.32 -1.04 -0.93
N ARG A 56 9.51 0.20 -0.43
CA ARG A 56 10.32 1.27 -1.04
C ARG A 56 9.86 1.61 -2.47
N GLU A 57 10.02 2.86 -2.88
CA GLU A 57 9.91 3.19 -4.32
C GLU A 57 11.01 2.43 -5.04
N CYS A 58 10.67 1.26 -5.59
CA CYS A 58 11.60 0.47 -6.36
C CYS A 58 11.95 1.26 -7.62
N ASN A 59 13.23 1.31 -8.00
CA ASN A 59 13.68 2.00 -9.23
C ASN A 59 12.90 1.52 -10.45
N TYR A 60 12.45 0.25 -10.44
CA TYR A 60 11.55 -0.28 -11.45
C TYR A 60 10.21 0.46 -11.55
N ILE A 61 9.50 0.67 -10.44
CA ILE A 61 8.22 1.39 -10.46
C ILE A 61 8.44 2.80 -10.98
N ARG A 62 9.52 3.46 -10.54
CA ARG A 62 9.89 4.80 -11.04
C ARG A 62 10.18 4.80 -12.54
N ALA A 63 10.96 3.84 -13.03
CA ALA A 63 11.28 3.70 -14.46
C ALA A 63 10.04 3.38 -15.30
N PHE A 64 9.15 2.53 -14.78
CA PHE A 64 7.90 2.18 -15.44
C PHE A 64 6.94 3.38 -15.49
N THR A 65 6.76 4.10 -14.38
CA THR A 65 5.96 5.34 -14.35
C THR A 65 6.53 6.40 -15.30
N LEU A 66 7.86 6.55 -15.35
CA LEU A 66 8.53 7.43 -16.31
C LEU A 66 8.27 7.01 -17.76
N ALA A 67 8.36 5.72 -18.06
CA ALA A 67 8.06 5.22 -19.41
C ALA A 67 6.60 5.53 -19.78
N LEU A 68 5.65 5.28 -18.88
CA LEU A 68 4.24 5.63 -19.11
C LEU A 68 4.05 7.13 -19.37
N SER A 69 4.75 8.00 -18.62
CA SER A 69 4.65 9.46 -18.83
C SER A 69 5.20 9.91 -20.17
N LEU A 70 6.31 9.34 -20.62
CA LEU A 70 6.90 9.65 -21.93
C LEU A 70 5.96 9.35 -23.10
N PHE A 71 5.04 8.40 -22.94
CA PHE A 71 4.05 8.03 -23.96
C PHE A 71 2.63 8.55 -23.65
N GLY A 72 2.46 9.49 -22.72
CA GLY A 72 1.16 10.08 -22.38
C GLY A 72 0.17 9.11 -21.71
N ASN A 73 0.68 8.04 -21.08
CA ASN A 73 -0.11 6.98 -20.43
C ASN A 73 -0.01 7.01 -18.90
N GLU A 74 0.27 8.19 -18.34
CA GLU A 74 0.55 8.45 -16.91
C GLU A 74 -0.50 7.85 -15.97
N ASN A 75 -1.77 7.90 -16.39
CA ASN A 75 -2.92 7.50 -15.59
C ASN A 75 -3.46 6.11 -15.94
N LYS A 76 -2.80 5.36 -16.84
CA LYS A 76 -3.26 4.01 -17.22
C LYS A 76 -2.94 2.95 -16.17
N VAL A 77 -1.87 3.15 -15.39
CA VAL A 77 -1.49 2.22 -14.31
C VAL A 77 -1.23 2.99 -13.02
N ILE A 78 -2.03 2.69 -12.00
CA ILE A 78 -1.98 3.35 -10.69
C ILE A 78 -1.45 2.36 -9.66
N PHE A 79 -0.44 2.75 -8.90
CA PHE A 79 0.11 1.95 -7.81
C PHE A 79 -0.37 2.52 -6.47
N GLU A 80 -1.12 1.73 -5.69
CA GLU A 80 -1.59 2.13 -4.36
C GLU A 80 -0.96 1.28 -3.26
N ASN A 81 -0.28 1.95 -2.31
CA ASN A 81 0.31 1.29 -1.16
C ASN A 81 -0.71 1.11 -0.03
N LYS A 82 -0.94 -0.14 0.38
CA LYS A 82 -1.80 -0.48 1.51
C LYS A 82 -1.25 0.02 2.86
N ALA A 83 0.07 0.25 2.95
CA ALA A 83 0.69 0.76 4.17
C ALA A 83 0.41 2.25 4.35
N ARG A 84 -0.47 2.60 5.31
CA ARG A 84 -0.77 4.01 5.67
C ARG A 84 0.42 4.80 6.20
N TYR A 85 1.43 4.12 6.75
CA TYR A 85 2.61 4.77 7.33
C TYR A 85 3.88 4.02 6.90
N SER A 86 4.88 4.77 6.45
CA SER A 86 6.21 4.26 6.15
C SER A 86 6.88 3.65 7.39
N LYS A 87 7.92 2.84 7.17
CA LYS A 87 8.73 2.29 8.28
C LYS A 87 9.36 3.40 9.13
N ALA A 88 9.78 4.50 8.48
CA ALA A 88 10.41 5.64 9.14
C ALA A 88 9.40 6.41 10.01
N GLU A 89 8.20 6.67 9.50
CA GLU A 89 7.12 7.29 10.27
C GLU A 89 6.72 6.42 11.45
N ARG A 90 6.50 5.11 11.24
CA ARG A 90 6.19 4.18 12.34
C ARG A 90 7.25 4.20 13.44
N ARG A 91 8.54 4.28 13.07
CA ARG A 91 9.64 4.40 14.04
C ARG A 91 9.56 5.72 14.83
N ARG A 92 9.38 6.85 14.14
CA ARG A 92 9.24 8.17 14.76
C ARG A 92 8.03 8.23 15.70
N SER A 93 6.88 7.75 15.26
CA SER A 93 5.66 7.69 16.07
C SER A 93 5.81 6.83 17.32
N ARG A 94 6.52 5.69 17.24
CA ARG A 94 6.82 4.87 18.43
C ARG A 94 7.72 5.59 19.43
N ILE A 95 8.73 6.33 18.96
CA ILE A 95 9.58 7.15 19.82
C ILE A 95 8.75 8.24 20.53
N MET A 96 7.84 8.91 19.80
CA MET A 96 6.97 9.93 20.40
C MET A 96 5.98 9.32 21.38
N MET A 97 5.37 8.18 21.05
CA MET A 97 4.50 7.42 21.96
C MET A 97 5.20 7.12 23.28
N ARG A 98 6.45 6.64 23.26
CA ARG A 98 7.25 6.41 24.47
C ARG A 98 7.43 7.67 25.30
N LYS A 99 7.78 8.79 24.66
CA LYS A 99 7.97 10.07 25.34
C LYS A 99 6.67 10.52 26.01
N LEU A 100 5.53 10.43 25.33
CA LEU A 100 4.23 10.77 25.89
C LEU A 100 3.84 9.85 27.04
N ARG A 101 4.09 8.54 26.91
CA ARG A 101 3.83 7.57 27.97
C ARG A 101 4.63 7.87 29.23
N LYS A 102 5.92 8.22 29.08
CA LYS A 102 6.79 8.65 30.19
C LYS A 102 6.32 9.94 30.86
N LYS A 103 5.64 10.82 30.12
CA LYS A 103 4.99 12.03 30.65
C LYS A 103 3.64 11.76 31.33
N GLY A 104 3.21 10.50 31.44
CA GLY A 104 1.96 10.12 32.11
C GLY A 104 0.72 10.10 31.21
N TYR A 105 0.85 10.29 29.90
CA TYR A 105 -0.31 10.29 29.00
C TYR A 105 -0.98 8.91 28.94
N SER A 106 -2.30 8.91 28.87
CA SER A 106 -3.11 7.71 28.63
C SER A 106 -3.01 7.25 27.18
N ALA A 107 -3.35 5.98 26.91
CA ALA A 107 -3.37 5.44 25.55
C ALA A 107 -4.31 6.22 24.61
N LYS A 108 -5.43 6.72 25.14
CA LYS A 108 -6.40 7.54 24.39
C LYS A 108 -5.80 8.88 23.97
N GLN A 109 -5.20 9.61 24.91
CA GLN A 109 -4.54 10.89 24.61
C GLN A 109 -3.39 10.72 23.62
N ILE A 110 -2.60 9.64 23.74
CA ILE A 110 -1.53 9.33 22.78
C ILE A 110 -2.10 9.07 21.38
N SER A 111 -3.23 8.37 21.29
CA SER A 111 -3.90 8.06 20.02
C SER A 111 -4.33 9.33 19.30
N GLU A 112 -4.95 10.26 20.04
CA GLU A 112 -5.40 11.57 19.55
C GLU A 112 -4.22 12.43 19.12
N GLU A 113 -3.20 12.58 19.98
CA GLU A 113 -2.00 13.40 19.73
C GLU A 113 -1.23 12.95 18.48
N LEU A 114 -1.11 11.65 18.26
CA LEU A 114 -0.34 11.10 17.14
C LEU A 114 -1.18 10.84 15.88
N GLY A 115 -2.50 10.99 15.96
CA GLY A 115 -3.42 10.59 14.86
C GLY A 115 -3.31 9.10 14.51
N ILE A 116 -2.97 8.25 15.49
CA ILE A 116 -2.76 6.80 15.30
C ILE A 116 -3.92 6.05 15.94
N PRO A 117 -4.51 5.03 15.28
CA PRO A 117 -5.63 4.30 15.85
C PRO A 117 -5.31 3.71 17.23
N LEU A 118 -6.25 3.85 18.18
CA LEU A 118 -6.09 3.42 19.57
C LEU A 118 -5.65 1.96 19.72
N LYS A 119 -6.21 1.05 18.90
CA LYS A 119 -5.79 -0.35 18.83
C LYS A 119 -4.29 -0.53 18.52
N THR A 120 -3.74 0.33 17.68
CA THR A 120 -2.31 0.33 17.33
C THR A 120 -1.46 0.79 18.51
N ILE A 121 -1.90 1.82 19.23
CA ILE A 121 -1.23 2.30 20.45
C ILE A 121 -1.18 1.21 21.52
N TYR A 122 -2.30 0.55 21.82
CA TYR A 122 -2.32 -0.57 22.77
C TYR A 122 -1.38 -1.70 22.37
N ARG A 123 -1.37 -2.07 21.08
CA ARG A 123 -0.45 -3.09 20.58
C ARG A 123 1.02 -2.69 20.77
N TRP A 124 1.37 -1.42 20.56
CA TRP A 124 2.74 -0.94 20.76
C TRP A 124 3.13 -0.88 22.23
N LEU A 125 2.24 -0.41 23.10
CA LEU A 125 2.47 -0.40 24.55
C LEU A 125 2.69 -1.82 25.09
N LYS A 126 1.87 -2.79 24.67
CA LYS A 126 2.03 -4.19 25.05
C LYS A 126 3.39 -4.76 24.62
N SER A 127 3.91 -4.36 23.46
CA SER A 127 5.21 -4.82 22.96
C SER A 127 6.43 -4.19 23.66
N GLU A 128 6.23 -3.21 24.55
CA GLU A 128 7.31 -2.57 25.32
C GLU A 128 7.32 -2.94 26.80
N SER A 129 6.32 -3.70 27.25
CA SER A 129 6.25 -4.24 28.61
C SER A 129 7.08 -5.52 28.81
N TYR A 130 7.86 -5.92 27.80
CA TYR A 130 8.86 -7.00 27.80
C TYR A 130 10.21 -6.41 27.41
#